data_AF-A0AAV2JKL6-F1
#
_entry.id   AF-A0AAV2JKL6-F1
#
_cell.length_a   1.000
_cell.length_b   1.000
_cell.length_c   1.000
_cell.angle_alpha   90.00
_cell.angle_beta   90.00
_cell.angle_gamma   90.00
#
_symmetry.space_group_name_H-M   'P 1'
#
loop_
_entity.id
_entity.type
_entity.pdbx_description
1 polymer ?
#
loop_
_entity_poly.entity_id
_entity_poly.type
_entity_poly.pdbx_seq_one_letter_code
_entity_poly.pdbx_strand_id
1 'polypeptide(L)'
;MLLATHTAALQCYTCMGSNNEDCNRQGSKPCPSFSDACAVVQGHDSGMMKSCSYKSFCSQANGQGYWSPGVSVYCCYNNDCNQTNPSSPPPRLEHLLMLLPLLLLTCLL
;
A
#
# COMPACT_ATOMS: atom_id res chain seq x y z
N MET A 1 -11.27 19.65 -30.02
CA MET A 1 -11.28 19.45 -28.56
C MET A 1 -10.80 18.03 -28.30
N LEU A 2 -9.51 17.83 -27.98
CA LEU A 2 -9.07 16.53 -27.46
C LEU A 2 -9.44 16.49 -25.98
N LEU A 3 -10.37 15.60 -25.61
CA LEU A 3 -10.51 15.20 -24.22
C LEU A 3 -9.24 14.44 -23.85
N ALA A 4 -8.28 15.13 -23.25
CA ALA A 4 -7.31 14.47 -22.40
C ALA A 4 -8.12 13.85 -21.26
N THR A 5 -8.43 12.56 -21.39
CA THR A 5 -8.81 11.74 -20.24
C THR A 5 -7.61 11.83 -19.30
N HIS A 6 -7.66 12.76 -18.36
CA HIS A 6 -6.82 12.73 -17.17
C HIS A 6 -7.14 11.41 -16.47
N THR A 7 -6.52 10.31 -16.90
CA THR A 7 -6.36 9.15 -16.04
C THR A 7 -5.60 9.70 -14.86
N ALA A 8 -6.30 9.95 -13.75
CA ALA A 8 -5.71 10.52 -12.56
C ALA A 8 -4.45 9.71 -12.26
N ALA A 9 -3.30 10.38 -12.24
CA ALA A 9 -2.03 9.72 -12.00
C ALA A 9 -2.11 9.00 -10.65
N LEU A 10 -1.74 7.72 -10.63
CA LEU A 10 -1.72 6.90 -9.41
C LEU A 10 -1.02 7.70 -8.29
N GLN A 11 -1.62 7.77 -7.11
CA GLN A 11 -0.99 8.40 -5.94
C GLN A 11 -0.40 7.33 -5.03
N CYS A 12 0.82 7.55 -4.56
CA CYS A 12 1.49 6.65 -3.63
C CYS A 12 2.24 7.46 -2.58
N TYR A 13 2.44 6.89 -1.41
CA TYR A 13 3.45 7.38 -0.48
C TYR A 13 4.84 7.20 -1.09
N THR A 14 5.62 8.28 -1.10
CA THR A 14 7.00 8.31 -1.58
C THR A 14 7.88 8.89 -0.49
N CYS A 15 8.50 8.01 0.29
CA CYS A 15 9.17 8.41 1.53
C CYS A 15 10.23 7.38 1.94
N MET A 16 11.13 7.82 2.82
CA MET A 16 12.04 6.96 3.56
C MET A 16 11.90 7.32 5.04
N GLY A 17 11.76 6.33 5.90
CA GLY A 17 11.59 6.53 7.33
C GLY A 17 12.09 5.35 8.14
N SER A 18 12.14 5.52 9.45
CA SER A 18 12.49 4.44 10.39
C SER A 18 11.38 3.38 10.51
N ASN A 19 10.13 3.79 10.30
CA ASN A 19 8.94 2.94 10.34
C ASN A 19 7.85 3.50 9.40
N ASN A 20 6.69 2.85 9.39
CA ASN A 20 5.57 3.17 8.52
C ASN A 20 4.99 4.55 8.81
N GLU A 21 4.84 4.92 10.07
CA GLU A 21 4.24 6.16 10.53
C GLU A 21 5.14 7.36 10.21
N ASP A 22 6.44 7.21 10.45
CA ASP A 22 7.48 8.19 10.13
C ASP A 22 7.54 8.47 8.63
N CYS A 23 7.49 7.42 7.81
CA CYS A 23 7.38 7.54 6.35
C CYS A 23 6.08 8.26 5.94
N ASN A 24 4.94 7.84 6.50
CA ASN A 24 3.61 8.37 6.14
C ASN A 24 3.43 9.86 6.47
N ARG A 25 4.14 10.41 7.45
CA ARG A 25 4.10 11.85 7.75
C ARG A 25 4.60 12.72 6.59
N GLN A 26 5.39 12.16 5.67
CA GLN A 26 5.88 12.88 4.48
C GLN A 26 4.80 13.02 3.40
N GLY A 27 3.71 12.24 3.51
CA GLY A 27 2.56 12.29 2.61
C GLY A 27 2.75 11.55 1.29
N SER A 28 1.68 11.51 0.51
CA SER A 28 1.67 10.91 -0.83
C SER A 28 1.89 11.94 -1.93
N LYS A 29 2.33 11.44 -3.09
CA LYS A 29 2.60 12.25 -4.30
C LYS A 29 2.03 11.53 -5.52
N PRO A 30 1.62 12.30 -6.56
CA PRO A 30 1.25 11.71 -7.85
C PRO A 30 2.46 11.02 -8.48
N CYS A 31 2.26 9.80 -8.95
CA CYS A 31 3.27 9.04 -9.65
C CYS A 31 3.43 9.51 -11.10
N PRO A 32 4.59 9.26 -11.72
CA PRO A 32 4.76 9.44 -13.15
C PRO A 32 3.77 8.60 -13.95
N SER A 33 3.41 9.04 -15.16
CA SER A 33 2.42 8.37 -16.01
C SER A 33 2.76 6.92 -16.39
N PHE A 34 4.02 6.53 -16.29
CA PHE A 34 4.51 5.17 -16.58
C PHE A 34 4.51 4.24 -15.34
N SER A 35 4.18 4.75 -14.16
CA SER A 35 4.12 3.97 -12.93
C SER A 35 2.69 3.49 -12.68
N ASP A 36 2.51 2.18 -12.59
CA ASP A 36 1.23 1.51 -12.39
C ASP A 36 1.13 0.75 -11.06
N ALA A 37 2.14 0.87 -10.18
CA ALA A 37 2.15 0.25 -8.86
C ALA A 37 2.74 1.17 -7.79
N CYS A 38 2.33 0.98 -6.54
CA CYS A 38 3.05 1.45 -5.37
C CYS A 38 3.90 0.29 -4.81
N ALA A 39 5.10 0.59 -4.35
CA ALA A 39 5.99 -0.36 -3.68
C ALA A 39 6.30 0.06 -2.25
N VAL A 40 6.51 -0.93 -1.39
CA VAL A 40 7.03 -0.80 -0.03
C VAL A 40 8.22 -1.73 0.10
N VAL A 41 9.35 -1.20 0.54
CA VAL A 41 10.56 -1.96 0.87
C VAL A 41 10.79 -1.83 2.37
N GLN A 42 10.82 -2.96 3.07
CA GLN A 42 11.08 -3.02 4.50
C GLN A 42 12.37 -3.81 4.74
N GLY A 43 13.36 -3.15 5.33
CA GLY A 43 14.56 -3.82 5.83
C GLY A 43 14.32 -4.45 7.21
N HIS A 44 15.20 -5.39 7.60
CA HIS A 44 15.14 -6.11 8.88
C HIS A 44 15.24 -5.14 10.07
N ASP A 45 16.15 -4.18 9.95
CA ASP A 45 16.50 -3.19 10.97
C ASP A 45 16.75 -1.79 10.39
N SER A 46 16.62 -1.63 9.06
CA SER A 46 17.16 -0.49 8.30
C SER A 46 16.11 0.45 7.70
N GLY A 47 14.89 0.42 8.23
CA GLY A 47 13.85 1.37 7.88
C GLY A 47 12.92 0.92 6.76
N MET A 48 11.99 1.81 6.46
CA MET A 48 10.88 1.65 5.54
C MET A 48 11.04 2.65 4.40
N MET A 49 10.97 2.14 3.18
CA MET A 49 10.95 2.97 1.98
C MET A 49 9.68 2.69 1.18
N LYS A 50 9.04 3.75 0.70
CA LYS A 50 7.85 3.67 -0.15
C LYS A 50 8.10 4.47 -1.41
N SER A 51 7.63 3.95 -2.55
CA SER A 51 7.80 4.61 -3.84
C SER A 51 6.73 4.24 -4.84
N CYS A 52 6.61 5.05 -5.90
CA CYS A 52 5.99 4.61 -7.14
C CYS A 52 6.88 3.54 -7.80
N SER A 53 6.27 2.57 -8.45
CA SER A 53 6.93 1.45 -9.10
C SER A 53 6.13 0.98 -10.32
N TYR A 54 6.57 -0.11 -10.92
CA TYR A 54 6.01 -0.69 -12.12
C TYR A 54 5.71 -2.18 -11.92
N LYS A 55 4.62 -2.65 -12.52
CA LYS A 55 4.14 -4.03 -12.37
C LYS A 55 5.18 -5.08 -12.73
N SER A 56 6.04 -4.82 -13.72
CA SER A 56 7.13 -5.74 -14.07
C SER A 56 8.20 -5.83 -12.97
N PHE A 57 8.54 -4.73 -12.29
CA PHE A 57 9.40 -4.77 -11.09
C PHE A 57 8.74 -5.55 -9.96
N CYS A 58 7.47 -5.28 -9.69
CA CYS A 58 6.72 -5.97 -8.65
C CYS A 58 6.59 -7.48 -8.91
N SER A 59 6.42 -7.88 -10.18
CA SER A 59 6.36 -9.28 -10.58
C SER A 59 7.70 -9.98 -10.37
N GLN A 60 8.82 -9.31 -10.68
CA GLN A 60 10.16 -9.81 -10.41
C GLN A 60 10.44 -9.89 -8.91
N ALA A 61 10.04 -8.87 -8.15
CA ALA A 61 10.20 -8.80 -6.70
C ALA A 61 9.48 -9.92 -5.95
N ASN A 62 8.24 -10.20 -6.34
CA ASN A 62 7.45 -11.28 -5.75
C ASN A 62 7.95 -12.66 -6.19
N GLY A 63 8.41 -12.80 -7.44
CA GLY A 63 8.88 -14.07 -8.00
C GLY A 63 10.24 -14.52 -7.50
N GLN A 64 11.13 -13.59 -7.14
CA GLN A 64 12.48 -13.92 -6.66
C GLN A 64 12.56 -14.18 -5.16
N GLY A 65 11.45 -14.06 -4.42
CA GLY A 65 11.36 -14.51 -3.02
C GLY A 65 12.59 -14.09 -2.23
N TYR A 66 12.71 -12.77 -1.99
CA TYR A 66 13.75 -12.08 -1.23
C TYR A 66 14.88 -11.44 -2.05
N TRP A 67 14.92 -10.09 -2.06
CA TRP A 67 15.99 -9.32 -2.70
C TRP A 67 17.31 -9.39 -1.91
N SER A 68 17.24 -9.65 -0.60
CA SER A 68 18.39 -9.81 0.30
C SER A 68 17.93 -10.33 1.67
N PRO A 69 18.76 -11.11 2.41
CA PRO A 69 18.67 -11.28 3.86
C PRO A 69 18.14 -10.04 4.59
N GLY A 70 16.99 -10.20 5.23
CA GLY A 70 16.29 -9.18 5.99
C GLY A 70 15.30 -8.31 5.23
N VAL A 71 15.24 -8.35 3.89
CA VAL A 71 14.50 -7.33 3.11
C VAL A 71 13.24 -7.91 2.46
N SER A 72 12.09 -7.35 2.78
CA SER A 72 10.82 -7.66 2.12
C SER A 72 10.39 -6.52 1.19
N VAL A 73 9.81 -6.89 0.05
CA VAL A 73 9.22 -5.95 -0.90
C VAL A 73 7.77 -6.33 -1.10
N TYR A 74 6.89 -5.34 -1.05
CA TYR A 74 5.47 -5.49 -1.34
C TYR A 74 5.01 -4.48 -2.36
N CYS A 75 4.04 -4.88 -3.19
CA CYS A 75 3.40 -4.00 -4.14
C CYS A 75 1.88 -4.04 -4.09
N CYS A 76 1.28 -2.91 -4.43
CA CYS A 76 -0.17 -2.74 -4.61
C CYS A 76 -0.45 -1.73 -5.74
N TYR A 77 -1.71 -1.63 -6.20
CA TYR A 77 -2.02 -1.00 -7.49
C TYR A 77 -3.09 0.11 -7.44
N ASN A 78 -3.47 0.55 -6.23
CA ASN A 78 -4.50 1.58 -6.02
C ASN A 78 -3.90 2.83 -5.37
N ASN A 79 -4.61 3.97 -5.46
CA ASN A 79 -4.19 5.21 -4.80
C ASN A 79 -3.96 4.98 -3.29
N ASP A 80 -2.81 5.45 -2.81
CA ASP A 80 -2.37 5.41 -1.41
C ASP A 80 -2.42 4.01 -0.77
N CYS A 81 -2.46 2.95 -1.57
CA CYS A 81 -2.56 1.58 -1.08
C CYS A 81 -1.33 1.16 -0.25
N ASN A 82 -0.20 1.84 -0.43
CA ASN A 82 1.01 1.61 0.32
C ASN A 82 1.06 2.39 1.63
N GLN A 83 -0.05 2.99 2.09
CA GLN A 83 -0.13 3.66 3.39
C GLN A 83 0.05 2.70 4.55
N THR A 84 -0.57 1.53 4.49
CA THR A 84 -0.46 0.49 5.52
C THR A 84 0.51 -0.60 5.09
N ASN A 85 1.23 -1.17 6.05
CA ASN A 85 2.05 -2.35 5.76
C ASN A 85 1.14 -3.56 5.48
N PRO A 86 1.44 -4.41 4.49
CA PRO A 86 0.73 -5.68 4.30
C PRO A 86 1.01 -6.68 5.41
N SER A 87 2.14 -6.49 6.11
CA SER A 87 2.50 -7.21 7.33
C SER A 87 1.59 -6.83 8.50
N SER A 88 0.82 -5.74 8.40
CA SER A 88 -0.27 -5.50 9.33
C SER A 88 -1.41 -6.45 8.95
N PRO A 89 -1.89 -7.29 9.88
CA PRO A 89 -3.05 -8.12 9.60
C PRO A 89 -4.16 -7.22 9.06
N PRO A 90 -4.92 -7.63 8.01
CA PRO A 90 -6.11 -6.91 7.64
C PRO A 90 -6.94 -6.69 8.91
N PRO A 91 -7.65 -5.56 9.05
CA PRO A 91 -8.54 -5.36 10.20
C PRO A 91 -9.38 -6.63 10.33
N ARG A 92 -9.11 -7.40 11.40
CA ARG A 92 -9.62 -8.75 11.51
C ARG A 92 -11.13 -8.66 11.35
N LEU A 93 -11.68 -9.52 10.49
CA LEU A 93 -13.12 -9.69 10.24
C LEU A 93 -13.94 -9.75 11.55
N GLU A 94 -13.30 -10.12 12.66
CA GLU A 94 -13.75 -9.96 14.05
C GLU A 94 -14.45 -8.63 14.36
N HIS A 95 -13.95 -7.47 13.89
CA HIS A 95 -14.61 -6.17 14.15
C HIS A 95 -15.91 -6.02 13.35
N LEU A 96 -15.97 -6.57 12.13
CA LEU A 96 -17.19 -6.59 11.31
C LEU A 96 -18.21 -7.62 11.86
N LEU A 97 -17.71 -8.73 12.41
CA LEU A 97 -18.51 -9.78 13.04
C LEU A 97 -19.16 -9.29 14.36
N MET A 98 -18.51 -8.36 15.08
CA MET A 98 -19.08 -7.74 16.29
C MET A 98 -20.16 -6.69 16.00
N LEU A 99 -20.16 -6.08 14.82
CA LEU A 99 -21.20 -5.13 14.38
C LEU A 99 -22.47 -5.82 13.85
N LEU A 100 -22.35 -7.07 13.38
CA LEU A 100 -23.44 -7.87 12.84
C LEU A 100 -24.59 -8.15 13.84
N PRO A 101 -24.34 -8.57 15.10
CA PRO A 101 -25.42 -8.77 16.08
C PRO A 101 -26.10 -7.46 16.50
N LEU A 102 -25.39 -6.33 16.49
CA LEU A 102 -25.98 -5.02 16.82
C LEU A 102 -26.94 -4.55 15.71
N LEU A 103 -26.55 -4.75 14.43
CA LEU A 103 -27.39 -4.47 13.26
C LEU A 103 -28.65 -5.35 13.22
N LEU A 104 -28.54 -6.62 13.60
CA LEU A 104 -29.68 -7.54 13.69
C LEU A 104 -30.64 -7.13 14.82
N LEU A 105 -30.13 -6.70 15.98
CA LEU A 105 -30.96 -6.25 17.10
C LEU A 105 -31.74 -4.97 16.76
N THR A 106 -31.13 -4.01 16.05
CA THR A 106 -31.81 -2.78 15.60
C THR A 106 -32.85 -3.00 14.51
N CYS A 107 -32.81 -4.14 13.81
CA CYS A 107 -33.77 -4.47 12.74
C CYS A 107 -34.95 -5.31 13.25
N LEU A 108 -34.86 -5.85 14.47
CA LEU A 108 -35.87 -6.65 15.16
C LEU A 108 -36.65 -5.84 16.22
N LEU A 109 -36.26 -4.59 16.47
CA LEU A 109 -36.99 -3.58 17.26
C LEU A 109 -37.80 -2.67 16.33
#